data_AF-A0A936WVY6-F1
#
_entry.id   AF-A0A936WVY6-F1
#
_cell.length_a   1.000
_cell.length_b   1.000
_cell.length_c   1.000
_cell.angle_alpha   90.00
_cell.angle_beta   90.00
_cell.angle_gamma   90.00
#
_symmetry.space_group_name_H-M   'P 1'
#
loop_
_entity.id
_entity.type
_entity.pdbx_description
1 polymer ?
#
loop_
_entity_poly.entity_id
_entity_poly.type
_entity_poly.pdbx_seq_one_letter_code
_entity_poly.pdbx_strand_id
1 'polypeptide(L)'
;MSREFLMFIAYKTVESFGTTNNNFGQFGKAKNFIAVIAALNIIEILLTINSIFFEQRISLSISLYFILIFSVFVIYFLISLVFKRSVLAKAIKRYKDTNFNDSGKVVGLLYLFINLGIAVGLVIEMERFEY
;
A
#
# COMPACT_ATOMS: atom_id res chain seq x y z
N MET A 1 -2.27 -3.44 14.78
CA MET A 1 -1.58 -2.18 14.43
C MET A 1 -2.61 -1.06 14.38
N SER A 2 -2.40 0.11 14.99
CA SER A 2 -3.42 1.19 14.99
C SER A 2 -3.34 2.03 13.70
N ARG A 3 -4.47 2.61 13.28
CA ARG A 3 -4.51 3.50 12.09
C ARG A 3 -3.60 4.73 12.24
N GLU A 4 -3.42 5.22 13.47
CA GLU A 4 -2.51 6.33 13.75
C GLU A 4 -1.05 5.93 13.49
N PHE A 5 -0.68 4.69 13.84
CA PHE A 5 0.67 4.17 13.58
C PHE A 5 0.95 3.99 12.07
N LEU A 6 -0.01 3.41 11.32
CA LEU A 6 0.08 3.30 9.86
C LEU A 6 0.23 4.66 9.18
N MET A 7 -0.58 5.64 9.60
CA MET A 7 -0.48 7.01 9.10
C MET A 7 0.86 7.65 9.45
N PHE A 8 1.40 7.41 10.65
CA PHE A 8 2.70 7.92 11.05
C PHE A 8 3.83 7.36 10.18
N ILE A 9 3.86 6.04 9.94
CA ILE A 9 4.85 5.41 9.06
C ILE A 9 4.75 5.96 7.65
N ALA A 10 3.54 6.02 7.09
CA ALA A 10 3.32 6.55 5.75
C ALA A 10 3.77 8.01 5.64
N TYR A 11 3.44 8.82 6.63
CA TYR A 11 3.87 10.21 6.74
C TYR A 11 5.39 10.35 6.75
N LYS A 12 6.09 9.65 7.64
CA LYS A 12 7.56 9.69 7.73
C LYS A 12 8.24 9.18 6.47
N THR A 13 7.65 8.18 5.83
CA THR A 13 8.16 7.62 4.57
C THR A 13 8.10 8.69 3.47
N VAL A 14 6.96 9.36 3.29
CA VAL A 14 6.81 10.37 2.22
C VAL A 14 7.45 11.72 2.53
N GLU A 15 7.62 12.06 3.82
CA GLU A 15 8.34 13.27 4.26
C GLU A 15 9.77 13.29 3.70
N SER A 16 10.44 12.13 3.62
CA SER A 16 11.81 12.02 3.11
C SER A 16 11.95 12.16 1.59
N PHE A 17 10.87 12.00 0.82
CA PHE A 17 10.89 12.09 -0.66
C PHE A 17 10.43 13.45 -1.19
N GLY A 18 10.08 14.41 -0.32
CA GLY A 18 9.57 15.71 -0.72
C GLY A 18 10.36 16.87 -0.14
N THR A 19 10.76 17.82 -0.99
CA THR A 19 11.38 19.12 -0.62
C THR A 19 10.39 20.13 -0.03
N THR A 20 9.13 19.76 0.15
CA THR A 20 8.06 20.67 0.59
C THR A 20 7.64 20.37 2.02
N ASN A 21 8.06 21.23 2.96
CA ASN A 21 7.65 21.27 4.37
C ASN A 21 6.16 21.60 4.60
N ASN A 22 5.31 21.46 3.57
CA ASN A 22 3.92 21.83 3.66
C ASN A 22 3.07 20.63 4.09
N ASN A 23 2.64 20.64 5.35
CA ASN A 23 1.88 19.58 6.02
C ASN A 23 0.65 19.10 5.21
N PHE A 24 0.05 19.99 4.41
CA PHE A 24 -1.12 19.68 3.58
C PHE A 24 -0.80 18.72 2.44
N GLY A 25 0.33 18.93 1.76
CA GLY A 25 0.78 18.05 0.67
C GLY A 25 1.28 16.70 1.20
N GLN A 26 1.89 16.70 2.38
CA GLN A 26 2.39 15.48 3.03
C GLN A 26 1.27 14.52 3.44
N PHE A 27 0.11 15.02 3.89
CA PHE A 27 -1.06 14.17 4.17
C PHE A 27 -1.58 13.44 2.93
N GLY A 28 -1.72 14.15 1.81
CA GLY A 28 -2.15 13.55 0.54
C GLY A 28 -1.19 12.47 0.07
N LYS A 29 0.12 12.75 0.11
CA LYS A 29 1.17 11.78 -0.22
C LYS A 29 1.13 10.55 0.69
N ALA A 30 0.93 10.72 2.00
CA ALA A 30 0.86 9.60 2.94
C ALA A 30 -0.34 8.69 2.64
N LYS A 31 -1.50 9.25 2.31
CA LYS A 31 -2.66 8.45 1.87
C LYS A 31 -2.38 7.67 0.58
N ASN A 32 -1.74 8.33 -0.39
CA ASN A 32 -1.39 7.67 -1.66
C ASN A 32 -0.40 6.52 -1.41
N PHE A 33 0.56 6.70 -0.51
CA PHE A 33 1.49 5.64 -0.12
C PHE A 33 0.75 4.43 0.51
N ILE A 34 -0.18 4.68 1.43
CA ILE A 34 -1.03 3.61 2.00
C ILE A 34 -1.86 2.94 0.91
N ALA A 35 -2.38 3.70 -0.06
CA ALA A 35 -3.17 3.16 -1.17
C ALA A 35 -2.34 2.27 -2.11
N VAL A 36 -1.12 2.67 -2.44
CA VAL A 36 -0.19 1.85 -3.23
C VAL A 36 0.11 0.54 -2.51
N ILE A 37 0.40 0.59 -1.21
CA ILE A 37 0.65 -0.61 -0.41
C ILE A 37 -0.58 -1.52 -0.39
N ALA A 38 -1.78 -0.97 -0.18
CA ALA A 38 -3.01 -1.74 -0.17
C ALA A 38 -3.28 -2.39 -1.53
N ALA A 39 -3.03 -1.67 -2.63
CA ALA A 39 -3.16 -2.19 -3.98
C ALA A 39 -2.17 -3.33 -4.24
N LEU A 40 -0.90 -3.21 -3.82
CA LEU A 40 0.09 -4.29 -3.92
C LEU A 40 -0.35 -5.54 -3.18
N ASN A 41 -0.82 -5.41 -1.93
CA ASN A 41 -1.33 -6.56 -1.16
C ASN A 41 -2.51 -7.25 -1.85
N ILE A 42 -3.39 -6.48 -2.51
CA ILE A 42 -4.51 -7.05 -3.26
C ILE A 42 -4.02 -7.78 -4.51
N ILE A 43 -3.03 -7.24 -5.22
CA ILE A 43 -2.37 -7.94 -6.33
C ILE A 43 -1.75 -9.24 -5.83
N GLU A 44 -1.01 -9.22 -4.72
CA GLU A 44 -0.41 -10.42 -4.13
C GLU A 44 -1.46 -11.49 -3.79
N ILE A 45 -2.58 -11.08 -3.17
CA ILE A 45 -3.69 -12.00 -2.86
C ILE A 45 -4.27 -12.58 -4.15
N LEU A 46 -4.51 -11.76 -5.17
CA LEU A 46 -5.05 -12.21 -6.46
C LEU A 46 -4.10 -13.19 -7.16
N LEU A 47 -2.80 -12.89 -7.21
CA LEU A 47 -1.79 -13.76 -7.79
C LEU A 47 -1.67 -15.08 -7.02
N THR A 48 -1.68 -15.03 -5.68
CA THR A 48 -1.63 -16.22 -4.82
C THR A 48 -2.87 -17.10 -4.99
N ILE A 49 -4.05 -16.49 -5.07
CA ILE A 49 -5.30 -17.24 -5.33
C ILE A 49 -5.24 -17.88 -6.72
N ASN A 50 -4.77 -17.14 -7.72
CA ASN A 50 -4.63 -17.66 -9.08
C ASN A 50 -3.64 -18.85 -9.14
N SER A 51 -2.51 -18.75 -8.46
CA SER A 51 -1.49 -19.81 -8.45
C SER A 51 -1.90 -21.06 -7.66
N ILE A 52 -2.69 -20.92 -6.59
CA ILE A 52 -3.06 -22.05 -5.72
C ILE A 52 -4.34 -22.76 -6.19
N PHE A 53 -5.34 -22.01 -6.67
CA PHE A 53 -6.69 -22.55 -6.86
C PHE A 53 -7.09 -22.81 -8.32
N PHE A 54 -6.32 -22.34 -9.30
CA PHE A 54 -6.68 -22.47 -10.72
C PHE A 54 -5.62 -23.23 -11.51
N GLU A 55 -5.95 -24.46 -11.93
CA GLU A 55 -5.10 -25.29 -12.81
C GLU A 55 -5.04 -24.76 -14.25
N GLN A 56 -6.11 -24.11 -14.73
CA GLN A 56 -6.15 -23.38 -15.99
C GLN A 56 -6.37 -21.90 -15.70
N ARG A 57 -5.43 -21.07 -16.17
CA ARG A 57 -5.40 -19.64 -15.85
C ARG A 57 -6.61 -18.91 -16.42
N ILE A 58 -7.23 -18.10 -15.59
CA ILE A 58 -8.37 -17.28 -15.98
C ILE A 58 -7.91 -16.25 -17.02
N SER A 59 -8.36 -16.40 -18.27
CA SER A 59 -8.26 -15.32 -19.26
C SER A 59 -9.09 -14.14 -18.76
N LEU A 60 -8.46 -12.98 -18.55
CA LEU A 60 -9.13 -11.79 -18.05
C LEU A 60 -10.16 -11.28 -19.07
N SER A 61 -11.45 -11.51 -18.78
CA SER A 61 -12.54 -10.94 -19.57
C SER A 61 -12.67 -9.43 -19.33
N ILE A 62 -13.32 -8.71 -20.25
CA ILE A 62 -13.58 -7.26 -20.13
C ILE A 62 -14.28 -6.93 -18.79
N SER A 63 -15.17 -7.81 -18.32
CA SER A 63 -15.85 -7.67 -17.03
C SER A 63 -14.90 -7.72 -15.84
N LEU A 64 -13.86 -8.56 -15.89
CA LEU A 64 -12.81 -8.63 -14.87
C LEU A 64 -11.94 -7.37 -14.85
N TYR A 65 -11.63 -6.79 -16.01
CA TYR A 65 -10.93 -5.49 -16.08
C TYR A 65 -11.75 -4.36 -15.44
N PHE A 66 -13.06 -4.33 -15.67
CA PHE A 66 -13.94 -3.34 -15.05
C PHE A 66 -13.97 -3.48 -13.52
N ILE A 67 -14.06 -4.71 -13.02
CA ILE A 67 -14.02 -5.01 -11.57
C ILE A 67 -12.68 -4.60 -10.96
N LEU A 68 -11.56 -4.87 -11.64
CA LEU A 68 -10.23 -4.45 -11.21
C LEU A 68 -10.13 -2.93 -11.07
N ILE A 69 -10.53 -2.19 -12.09
CA ILE A 69 -10.54 -0.71 -12.06
C ILE A 69 -11.43 -0.19 -10.93
N PHE A 70 -12.65 -0.72 -10.81
CA PHE A 70 -13.58 -0.32 -9.75
C PHE A 70 -13.01 -0.61 -8.35
N SER A 71 -12.32 -1.74 -8.17
CA SER A 71 -11.73 -2.09 -6.89
C SER A 71 -10.66 -1.07 -6.44
N VAL A 72 -9.84 -0.54 -7.35
CA VAL A 72 -8.86 0.53 -7.06
C VAL A 72 -9.55 1.77 -6.50
N PHE A 73 -10.67 2.20 -7.10
CA PHE A 73 -11.45 3.33 -6.62
C PHE A 73 -12.06 3.06 -5.23
N VAL A 74 -12.60 1.86 -5.01
CA VAL A 74 -13.16 1.45 -3.71
C VAL A 74 -12.09 1.46 -2.63
N ILE A 75 -10.90 0.90 -2.90
CA ILE A 75 -9.77 0.88 -1.94
C ILE A 75 -9.36 2.31 -1.58
N TYR A 76 -9.19 3.17 -2.59
CA TYR A 76 -8.80 4.56 -2.36
C TYR A 76 -9.87 5.34 -1.57
N PHE A 77 -11.15 5.07 -1.84
CA PHE A 77 -12.27 5.64 -1.09
C PHE A 77 -12.28 5.19 0.37
N LEU A 78 -12.12 3.87 0.63
CA LEU A 78 -12.04 3.32 1.98
C LEU A 78 -10.86 3.91 2.77
N ILE A 79 -9.69 4.03 2.14
CA ILE A 79 -8.52 4.68 2.74
C ILE A 79 -8.84 6.14 3.08
N SER A 80 -9.49 6.87 2.18
CA SER A 80 -9.87 8.27 2.44
C SER A 80 -10.91 8.42 3.55
N LEU A 81 -11.80 7.44 3.76
CA LEU A 81 -12.74 7.41 4.88
C LEU A 81 -12.06 7.13 6.23
N VAL A 82 -11.15 6.15 6.25
CA VAL A 82 -10.45 5.71 7.47
C VAL A 82 -9.39 6.72 7.91
N PHE A 83 -8.63 7.26 6.95
CA PHE A 83 -7.50 8.14 7.19
C PHE A 83 -7.88 9.60 6.97
N LYS A 84 -8.44 10.21 8.01
CA LYS A 84 -8.77 11.65 8.05
C LYS A 84 -7.57 12.48 8.53
N ARG A 85 -7.60 13.79 8.29
CA ARG A 85 -6.55 14.72 8.77
C ARG A 85 -6.35 14.67 10.29
N SER A 86 -7.43 14.47 11.04
CA SER A 86 -7.37 14.30 12.49
C SER A 86 -6.57 13.07 12.91
N VAL A 87 -6.52 12.02 12.09
CA VAL A 87 -5.69 10.83 12.32
C VAL A 87 -4.22 11.17 12.15
N LEU A 88 -3.85 11.96 11.14
CA LEU A 88 -2.46 12.42 10.97
C LEU A 88 -2.01 13.31 12.15
N ALA A 89 -2.83 14.27 12.57
CA ALA A 89 -2.50 15.12 13.71
C ALA A 89 -2.30 14.29 15.00
N LYS A 90 -3.16 13.29 15.25
CA LYS A 90 -3.02 12.35 16.36
C LYS A 90 -1.76 11.48 16.23
N ALA A 91 -1.45 11.01 15.02
CA ALA A 91 -0.27 10.22 14.71
C ALA A 91 1.02 10.99 15.01
N ILE A 92 1.17 12.20 14.48
CA ILE A 92 2.34 13.06 14.74
C ILE A 92 2.47 13.34 16.23
N LYS A 93 1.39 13.77 16.90
CA LYS A 93 1.42 14.05 18.35
C LYS A 93 1.85 12.84 19.17
N ARG A 94 1.48 11.63 18.75
CA ARG A 94 1.72 10.40 19.51
C ARG A 94 3.12 9.81 19.30
N TYR A 95 3.69 9.96 18.11
CA TYR A 95 4.90 9.21 17.72
C TYR A 95 6.10 10.10 17.36
N LYS A 96 5.95 11.43 17.25
CA LYS A 96 7.04 12.35 16.85
C LYS A 96 8.28 12.27 17.76
N ASP A 97 8.09 12.10 19.07
CA ASP A 97 9.17 12.11 20.05
C ASP A 97 9.60 10.70 20.48
N THR A 98 9.21 9.69 19.71
CA THR A 98 9.57 8.29 19.97
C THR A 98 10.72 7.86 19.06
N ASN A 99 11.49 6.83 19.46
CA ASN A 99 12.54 6.22 18.60
C ASN A 99 11.99 5.74 17.24
N PHE A 100 10.68 5.58 17.10
CA PHE A 100 10.01 5.27 15.84
C PHE A 100 10.02 6.43 14.83
N ASN A 101 10.32 7.66 15.25
CA ASN A 101 10.46 8.79 14.34
C ASN A 101 11.59 8.55 13.34
N ASP A 102 12.71 7.96 13.78
CA ASP A 102 13.86 7.68 12.92
C ASP A 102 13.68 6.37 12.14
N SER A 103 13.11 5.34 12.78
CA SER A 103 12.91 4.02 12.17
C SER A 103 11.69 3.93 11.25
N GLY A 104 10.70 4.82 11.40
CA GLY A 104 9.42 4.75 10.66
C GLY A 104 9.58 4.81 9.15
N LYS A 105 10.56 5.56 8.65
CA LYS A 105 10.93 5.60 7.23
C LYS A 105 11.40 4.23 6.73
N VAL A 106 12.34 3.63 7.46
CA VAL A 106 12.96 2.36 7.10
C VAL A 106 11.91 1.26 7.09
N VAL A 107 11.02 1.25 8.09
CA VAL A 107 9.89 0.30 8.15
C VAL A 107 8.97 0.46 6.94
N GLY A 108 8.57 1.69 6.59
CA GLY A 108 7.68 1.91 5.45
C GLY A 108 8.31 1.51 4.11
N LEU A 109 9.59 1.85 3.89
CA LEU A 109 10.31 1.47 2.69
C LEU A 109 10.56 -0.04 2.60
N LEU A 110 11.01 -0.68 3.67
CA LEU A 110 11.19 -2.13 3.72
C LEU A 110 9.87 -2.83 3.40
N TYR A 111 8.76 -2.36 3.98
CA TYR A 111 7.46 -2.94 3.69
C TYR A 111 7.12 -2.83 2.20
N LEU A 112 7.30 -1.66 1.58
CA LEU A 112 7.07 -1.48 0.15
C LEU A 112 7.94 -2.41 -0.71
N PHE A 113 9.25 -2.48 -0.43
CA PHE A 113 10.18 -3.31 -1.20
C PHE A 113 9.94 -4.81 -1.03
N ILE A 114 9.58 -5.26 0.18
CA ILE A 114 9.23 -6.66 0.44
C ILE A 114 7.96 -7.03 -0.33
N ASN A 115 6.91 -6.21 -0.28
CA ASN A 115 5.66 -6.46 -1.01
C ASN A 115 5.93 -6.49 -2.53
N LEU A 116 6.68 -5.52 -3.05
CA LEU A 116 7.07 -5.52 -4.47
C LEU A 116 7.84 -6.80 -4.85
N GLY A 117 8.78 -7.24 -4.02
CA GLY A 117 9.55 -8.46 -4.24
C GLY A 117 8.68 -9.71 -4.25
N ILE A 118 7.70 -9.81 -3.34
CA ILE A 118 6.72 -10.91 -3.30
C ILE A 118 5.87 -10.90 -4.58
N ALA A 119 5.32 -9.75 -4.96
CA ALA A 119 4.51 -9.63 -6.17
C ALA A 119 5.28 -10.03 -7.44
N VAL A 120 6.53 -9.57 -7.60
CA VAL A 120 7.40 -9.96 -8.72
C VAL A 120 7.72 -11.46 -8.67
N GLY A 121 8.04 -12.00 -7.49
CA GLY A 121 8.30 -13.42 -7.32
C GLY A 121 7.11 -14.30 -7.71
N LEU A 122 5.89 -13.88 -7.35
CA LEU A 122 4.65 -14.56 -7.74
C LEU A 122 4.44 -14.51 -9.26
N VAL A 123 4.70 -13.38 -9.92
CA VAL A 123 4.60 -13.27 -11.38
C VAL A 123 5.61 -14.20 -12.08
N ILE A 124 6.86 -14.23 -11.63
CA ILE A 124 7.90 -15.11 -12.21
C ILE A 124 7.53 -16.58 -12.02
N GLU A 125 7.08 -16.97 -10.83
CA GLU A 125 6.66 -18.34 -10.56
C GLU A 125 5.46 -18.72 -11.43
N MET A 126 4.53 -17.79 -11.64
CA MET A 126 3.47 -17.97 -12.61
C MET A 126 4.04 -18.15 -14.03
N GLU A 127 4.94 -17.34 -14.56
CA GLU A 127 5.47 -17.55 -15.91
C GLU A 127 6.19 -18.91 -16.08
N ARG A 128 6.81 -19.42 -15.02
CA ARG A 128 7.54 -20.70 -15.05
C ARG A 128 6.65 -21.93 -15.27
N PHE A 129 5.39 -21.90 -14.84
CA PHE A 129 4.44 -23.02 -14.98
C PHE A 129 3.57 -22.95 -16.25
N GLU A 130 3.80 -21.97 -17.13
CA GLU A 130 3.15 -21.92 -18.46
C GLU A 130 3.93 -22.69 -19.55
N TYR A 131 5.13 -23.20 -19.23
CA TYR A 131 6.00 -24.01 -20.10
C TYR A 131 6.22 -25.42 -19.52
#